data_AF-A0A6M3MGA8-F1
#
_entry.id   AF-A0A6M3MGA8-F1
#
_cell.length_a   1.000
_cell.length_b   1.000
_cell.length_c   1.000
_cell.angle_alpha   90.00
_cell.angle_beta   90.00
_cell.angle_gamma   90.00
#
_symmetry.space_group_name_H-M   'P 1'
#
loop_
_entity.id
_entity.type
_entity.pdbx_description
1 polymer ?
#
loop_
_entity_poly.entity_id
_entity_poly.type
_entity_poly.pdbx_seq_one_letter_code
_entity_poly.pdbx_strand_id
1 'polypeptide(L)'
;MSLGYFDSLENANSYFLTERLETAAWDELEDIYRTKLLKTAYNRLYYDPRWELPTYAEALGTADHDKLKIANGEMAYYLALHLADEDRRKGIQAQGVIEAGIVKEKYSESMLTALPVPPFVEALLGDFETEIPSFGAVDLARDEDESVNTKVHKF
;
A
#
# COMPACT_ATOMS: atom_id res chain seq x y z
N MET A 1 17.93 -3.34 -11.87
CA MET A 1 16.46 -3.42 -11.72
C MET A 1 16.11 -2.49 -10.57
N SER A 2 15.20 -1.54 -10.77
CA SER A 2 14.85 -0.56 -9.75
C SER A 2 14.14 -1.21 -8.54
N LEU A 3 14.19 -0.53 -7.40
CA LEU A 3 13.52 -0.88 -6.15
C LEU A 3 12.39 0.14 -5.90
N GLY A 4 11.32 0.00 -6.67
CA GLY A 4 10.30 1.04 -6.77
C GLY A 4 10.86 2.24 -7.55
N TYR A 5 10.82 3.42 -6.95
CA TYR A 5 11.39 4.65 -7.53
C TYR A 5 12.90 4.84 -7.28
N PHE A 6 13.55 3.94 -6.55
CA PHE A 6 15.01 3.98 -6.36
C PHE A 6 15.75 3.12 -7.37
N ASP A 7 16.84 3.63 -7.93
CA ASP A 7 17.69 2.89 -8.89
C ASP A 7 18.37 1.66 -8.24
N SER A 8 18.72 1.78 -6.97
CA SER A 8 19.43 0.76 -6.18
C SER A 8 19.18 0.92 -4.68
N LEU A 9 19.54 -0.11 -3.91
CA LEU A 9 19.49 -0.04 -2.44
C LEU A 9 20.46 0.99 -1.88
N GLU A 10 21.63 1.17 -2.51
CA GLU A 10 22.60 2.21 -2.14
C GLU A 10 22.03 3.61 -2.30
N ASN A 11 21.26 3.86 -3.38
CA ASN A 11 20.56 5.13 -3.56
C ASN A 11 19.51 5.38 -2.48
N ALA A 12 18.76 4.34 -2.09
CA ALA A 12 17.80 4.43 -1.00
C ALA A 12 18.49 4.71 0.35
N ASN A 13 19.56 3.97 0.68
CA ASN A 13 20.34 4.19 1.90
C ASN A 13 20.94 5.60 1.96
N SER A 14 21.37 6.13 0.81
CA SER A 14 21.86 7.50 0.73
C SER A 14 20.77 8.51 1.07
N TYR A 15 19.56 8.34 0.51
CA TYR A 15 18.40 9.15 0.87
C TYR A 15 18.09 9.11 2.38
N PHE A 16 18.07 7.92 2.98
CA PHE A 16 17.82 7.77 4.42
C PHE A 16 18.89 8.48 5.27
N LEU A 17 20.15 8.40 4.85
CA LEU A 17 21.26 9.04 5.55
C LEU A 17 21.26 10.58 5.41
N THR A 18 20.84 11.13 4.26
CA THR A 18 20.97 12.57 3.97
C THR A 18 19.71 13.37 4.24
N GLU A 19 18.54 12.81 3.97
CA GLU A 19 17.27 13.55 3.96
C GLU A 19 16.43 13.32 5.22
N ARG A 20 16.59 12.17 5.92
CA ARG A 20 15.82 11.88 7.14
C ARG A 20 16.60 12.21 8.41
N LEU A 21 15.88 12.72 9.39
CA LEU A 21 16.41 12.98 10.73
C LEU A 21 16.46 11.71 11.59
N GLU A 22 15.45 10.84 11.44
CA GLU A 22 15.28 9.62 12.24
C GLU A 22 15.22 8.40 11.32
N THR A 23 16.13 7.46 11.58
CA THR A 23 16.39 6.29 10.72
C THR A 23 16.52 4.98 11.49
N ALA A 24 16.34 4.95 12.82
CA ALA A 24 16.63 3.75 13.61
C ALA A 24 15.89 2.50 13.10
N ALA A 25 14.60 2.64 12.75
CA ALA A 25 13.80 1.53 12.22
C ALA A 25 14.27 1.04 10.84
N TRP A 26 14.96 1.88 10.07
CA TRP A 26 15.58 1.50 8.80
C TRP A 26 16.97 0.87 9.02
N ASP A 27 17.73 1.42 9.96
CA ASP A 27 19.10 1.05 10.25
C ASP A 27 19.21 -0.34 10.90
N GLU A 28 18.21 -0.73 11.70
CA GLU A 28 18.11 -2.05 12.34
C GLU A 28 17.79 -3.20 11.36
N LEU A 29 17.36 -2.89 10.13
CA LEU A 29 16.96 -3.90 9.15
C LEU A 29 18.11 -4.42 8.31
N GLU A 30 18.10 -5.72 8.03
CA GLU A 30 18.99 -6.29 7.00
C GLU A 30 18.57 -5.86 5.58
N ASP A 31 19.53 -5.81 4.67
CA ASP A 31 19.33 -5.35 3.28
C ASP A 31 18.23 -6.11 2.52
N ILE A 32 18.03 -7.39 2.83
CA ILE A 32 16.94 -8.18 2.24
C ILE A 32 15.56 -7.66 2.66
N TYR A 33 15.41 -7.19 3.90
CA TYR A 33 14.16 -6.63 4.39
C TYR A 33 13.96 -5.20 3.89
N ARG A 34 15.01 -4.39 3.84
CA ARG A 34 14.98 -3.05 3.21
C ARG A 34 14.50 -3.13 1.76
N THR A 35 15.07 -4.05 0.99
CA THR A 35 14.68 -4.30 -0.40
C THR A 35 13.21 -4.70 -0.52
N LYS A 36 12.71 -5.57 0.37
CA LYS A 36 11.30 -5.98 0.38
C LYS A 36 10.39 -4.79 0.73
N LEU A 37 10.74 -4.00 1.73
CA LEU A 37 9.96 -2.84 2.16
C LEU A 37 9.82 -1.80 1.05
N LEU A 38 10.91 -1.48 0.33
CA LEU A 38 10.85 -0.55 -0.81
C LEU A 38 9.93 -1.04 -1.92
N LYS A 39 9.91 -2.35 -2.20
CA LYS A 39 8.99 -2.93 -3.18
C LYS A 39 7.55 -2.94 -2.70
N THR A 40 7.32 -3.25 -1.42
CA THR A 40 5.99 -3.23 -0.82
C THR A 40 5.44 -1.80 -0.76
N ALA A 41 6.27 -0.83 -0.40
CA ALA A 41 5.93 0.59 -0.41
C ALA A 41 5.51 1.04 -1.82
N TYR A 42 6.34 0.75 -2.83
CA TYR A 42 6.00 1.02 -4.22
C TYR A 42 4.66 0.39 -4.63
N ASN A 43 4.45 -0.89 -4.34
CA ASN A 43 3.19 -1.56 -4.68
C ASN A 43 1.99 -0.91 -3.96
N ARG A 44 2.14 -0.54 -2.69
CA ARG A 44 1.06 0.13 -1.93
C ARG A 44 0.69 1.47 -2.56
N LEU A 45 1.67 2.25 -3.02
CA LEU A 45 1.42 3.56 -3.63
C LEU A 45 0.90 3.43 -5.06
N TYR A 46 1.55 2.60 -5.89
CA TYR A 46 1.24 2.46 -7.31
C TYR A 46 -0.15 1.86 -7.58
N TYR A 47 -0.61 0.96 -6.70
CA TYR A 47 -1.94 0.37 -6.78
C TYR A 47 -2.98 1.08 -5.90
N ASP A 48 -2.63 2.20 -5.26
CA ASP A 48 -3.61 2.98 -4.51
C ASP A 48 -4.50 3.76 -5.48
N PRO A 49 -5.83 3.58 -5.46
CA PRO A 49 -6.73 4.26 -6.40
C PRO A 49 -6.81 5.78 -6.20
N ARG A 50 -6.29 6.30 -5.08
CA ARG A 50 -6.23 7.75 -4.84
C ARG A 50 -5.32 8.46 -5.83
N TRP A 51 -4.32 7.78 -6.38
CA TRP A 51 -3.32 8.41 -7.24
C TRP A 51 -3.10 7.62 -8.53
N GLU A 52 -2.84 8.33 -9.62
CA GLU A 52 -2.35 7.72 -10.87
C GLU A 52 -0.85 7.98 -10.99
N LEU A 53 -0.03 7.01 -10.58
CA LEU A 53 1.42 7.16 -10.52
C LEU A 53 2.12 6.56 -11.75
N PRO A 54 3.11 7.25 -12.34
CA PRO A 54 3.92 6.67 -13.43
C PRO A 54 4.84 5.56 -12.88
N THR A 55 5.23 4.61 -13.73
CA THR A 55 6.29 3.64 -13.40
C THR A 55 7.65 4.33 -13.27
N TYR A 56 8.63 3.65 -12.68
CA TYR A 56 10.00 4.18 -12.58
C TYR A 56 10.56 4.61 -13.94
N ALA A 57 10.34 3.83 -15.00
CA ALA A 57 10.87 4.13 -16.33
C ALA A 57 10.23 5.39 -16.95
N GLU A 58 8.97 5.66 -16.63
CA GLU A 58 8.22 6.84 -17.11
C GLU A 58 8.55 8.09 -16.30
N ALA A 59 8.80 7.94 -15.00
CA ALA A 59 9.22 9.03 -14.13
C ALA A 59 10.70 9.42 -14.35
N LEU A 60 11.55 8.51 -14.83
CA LEU A 60 12.98 8.75 -14.92
C LEU A 60 13.32 9.97 -15.79
N GLY A 61 13.96 10.97 -15.19
CA GLY A 61 14.35 12.21 -15.87
C GLY A 61 13.27 13.30 -15.89
N THR A 62 12.13 13.09 -15.24
CA THR A 62 11.12 14.14 -15.00
C THR A 62 11.37 14.82 -13.66
N ALA A 63 10.78 16.01 -13.47
CA ALA A 63 10.82 16.72 -12.19
C ALA A 63 10.06 15.97 -11.06
N ASP A 64 9.19 15.04 -11.45
CA ASP A 64 8.36 14.27 -10.53
C ASP A 64 9.07 13.04 -9.95
N HIS A 65 10.18 12.61 -10.56
CA HIS A 65 10.95 11.46 -10.09
C HIS A 65 11.38 11.59 -8.63
N ASP A 66 11.89 12.77 -8.25
CA ASP A 66 12.38 13.00 -6.88
C ASP A 66 11.24 13.01 -5.87
N LYS A 67 10.06 13.53 -6.22
CA LYS A 67 8.86 13.43 -5.38
C LYS A 67 8.47 11.98 -5.14
N LEU A 68 8.43 11.17 -6.20
CA LEU A 68 8.05 9.75 -6.12
C LEU A 68 9.08 8.92 -5.34
N LYS A 69 10.36 9.27 -5.43
CA LYS A 69 11.43 8.70 -4.59
C LYS A 69 11.20 8.97 -3.11
N ILE A 70 10.92 10.23 -2.76
CA ILE A 70 10.65 10.62 -1.38
C ILE A 70 9.37 9.91 -0.88
N ALA A 71 8.28 9.90 -1.66
CA ALA A 71 7.05 9.18 -1.31
C ALA A 71 7.32 7.70 -1.00
N ASN A 72 8.08 7.02 -1.86
CA ASN A 72 8.42 5.61 -1.68
C ASN A 72 9.32 5.37 -0.47
N GLY A 73 10.29 6.25 -0.22
CA GLY A 73 11.16 6.18 0.95
C GLY A 73 10.39 6.37 2.26
N GLU A 74 9.54 7.40 2.33
CA GLU A 74 8.68 7.68 3.47
C GLU A 74 7.68 6.56 3.73
N MET A 75 7.08 6.01 2.68
CA MET A 75 6.17 4.87 2.81
C MET A 75 6.93 3.61 3.28
N ALA A 76 8.14 3.36 2.78
CA ALA A 76 8.96 2.24 3.24
C ALA A 76 9.37 2.39 4.72
N TYR A 77 9.67 3.60 5.16
CA TYR A 77 9.97 3.89 6.56
C TYR A 77 8.76 3.68 7.46
N TYR A 78 7.59 4.15 7.02
CA TYR A 78 6.33 3.92 7.70
C TYR A 78 6.06 2.42 7.89
N LEU A 79 6.28 1.61 6.84
CA LEU A 79 6.16 0.16 6.92
C LEU A 79 7.18 -0.46 7.89
N ALA A 80 8.43 0.04 7.91
CA ALA A 80 9.43 -0.44 8.86
C ALA A 80 8.98 -0.27 10.31
N LEU A 81 8.31 0.85 10.62
CA LEU A 81 7.80 1.15 11.96
C LEU A 81 6.51 0.41 12.32
N HIS A 82 5.57 0.30 11.37
CA HIS A 82 4.17 0.00 11.71
C HIS A 82 3.63 -1.30 11.11
N LEU A 83 4.33 -1.95 10.17
CA LEU A 83 3.80 -3.11 9.46
C LEU A 83 3.40 -4.25 10.41
N ALA A 84 4.19 -4.52 11.44
CA ALA A 84 3.88 -5.59 12.40
C ALA A 84 2.61 -5.32 13.23
N ASP A 85 2.29 -4.06 13.50
CA ASP A 85 1.06 -3.65 14.19
C ASP A 85 -0.13 -3.64 13.24
N GLU A 86 0.07 -3.14 12.01
CA GLU A 86 -0.94 -3.20 10.94
C GLU A 86 -1.39 -4.62 10.64
N ASP A 87 -0.45 -5.56 10.46
CA ASP A 87 -0.76 -6.95 10.15
C ASP A 87 -1.59 -7.62 11.24
N ARG A 88 -1.33 -7.28 12.52
CA ARG A 88 -2.14 -7.77 13.65
C ARG A 88 -3.54 -7.18 13.60
N ARG A 89 -3.67 -5.87 13.38
CA ARG A 89 -4.99 -5.19 13.31
C ARG A 89 -5.80 -5.70 12.12
N LYS A 90 -5.18 -5.83 10.95
CA LYS A 90 -5.81 -6.39 9.75
C LYS A 90 -6.17 -7.86 9.93
N GLY A 91 -5.35 -8.65 10.62
CA GLY A 91 -5.68 -10.02 10.99
C GLY A 91 -6.94 -10.13 11.86
N ILE A 92 -7.09 -9.25 12.85
CA ILE A 92 -8.30 -9.17 13.70
C ILE A 92 -9.51 -8.74 12.88
N GLN A 93 -9.36 -7.70 12.05
CA GLN A 93 -10.40 -7.20 11.15
C GLN A 93 -10.87 -8.27 10.14
N ALA A 94 -9.94 -9.04 9.57
CA ALA A 94 -10.24 -10.11 8.60
C ALA A 94 -11.04 -11.28 9.21
N GLN A 95 -10.99 -11.46 10.53
CA GLN A 95 -11.81 -12.43 11.24
C GLN A 95 -13.24 -11.92 11.51
N GLY A 96 -13.62 -10.75 10.98
CA GLY A 96 -14.95 -10.15 11.17
C GLY A 96 -15.14 -9.52 12.55
N VAL A 97 -14.06 -9.30 13.31
CA VAL A 97 -14.12 -8.70 14.64
C VAL A 97 -14.16 -7.18 14.50
N ILE A 98 -15.37 -6.62 14.59
CA ILE A 98 -15.62 -5.17 14.47
C ILE A 98 -15.41 -4.46 15.84
N GLU A 99 -15.46 -5.22 16.94
CA GLU A 99 -15.26 -4.73 18.31
C GLU A 99 -14.38 -5.70 19.10
N ALA A 100 -13.20 -5.23 19.52
CA ALA A 100 -12.35 -5.97 20.45
C ALA A 100 -12.79 -5.68 21.89
N GLY A 101 -13.52 -6.62 22.52
CA GLY A 101 -14.16 -6.43 23.84
C GLY A 101 -13.21 -6.09 25.01
N ILE A 102 -11.90 -6.26 24.85
CA ILE A 102 -10.88 -5.88 25.85
C ILE A 102 -10.45 -4.41 25.70
N VAL A 103 -10.44 -3.86 24.48
CA VAL A 103 -9.86 -2.53 24.18
C VAL A 103 -10.93 -1.50 23.78
N LYS A 104 -12.20 -1.89 23.57
CA LYS A 104 -13.29 -1.00 23.11
C LYS A 104 -12.95 -0.23 21.83
N GLU A 105 -12.00 -0.72 21.04
CA GLU A 105 -11.72 -0.19 19.72
C GLU A 105 -12.83 -0.65 18.77
N LYS A 106 -13.46 0.31 18.10
CA LYS A 106 -14.44 0.09 17.04
C LYS A 106 -13.77 0.37 15.71
N TYR A 107 -13.77 -0.61 14.82
CA TYR A 107 -13.23 -0.42 13.47
C TYR A 107 -14.36 -0.04 12.51
N SER A 108 -14.13 0.97 11.67
CA SER A 108 -15.07 1.30 10.58
C SER A 108 -15.01 0.19 9.53
N GLU A 109 -16.17 -0.30 9.08
CA GLU A 109 -16.26 -1.31 8.02
C GLU A 109 -15.58 -0.83 6.72
N SER A 110 -15.67 0.46 6.41
CA SER A 110 -14.98 1.08 5.26
C SER A 110 -13.45 1.06 5.37
N MET A 111 -12.91 0.93 6.58
CA MET A 111 -11.47 0.87 6.84
C MET A 111 -10.93 -0.56 6.88
N LEU A 112 -11.79 -1.58 6.71
CA LEU A 112 -11.37 -2.98 6.66
C LEU A 112 -10.46 -3.24 5.46
N THR A 113 -10.73 -2.60 4.32
CA THR A 113 -9.96 -2.76 3.08
C THR A 113 -8.93 -1.66 2.85
N ALA A 114 -9.07 -0.50 3.49
CA ALA A 114 -8.14 0.62 3.33
C ALA A 114 -6.78 0.33 4.01
N LEU A 115 -5.69 0.52 3.27
CA LEU A 115 -4.33 0.52 3.83
C LEU A 115 -3.96 1.95 4.21
N PRO A 116 -3.44 2.18 5.43
CA PRO A 116 -3.06 3.53 5.83
C PRO A 116 -1.88 4.03 4.99
N VAL A 117 -1.93 5.30 4.61
CA VAL A 117 -0.83 6.04 3.99
C VAL A 117 -0.53 7.25 4.87
N PRO A 118 0.75 7.56 5.18
CA PRO A 118 1.10 8.72 5.97
C PRO A 118 0.58 10.03 5.36
N PRO A 119 0.06 10.98 6.15
CA PRO A 119 -0.43 12.26 5.63
C PRO A 119 0.62 13.06 4.85
N PHE A 120 1.91 12.91 5.19
CA PHE A 120 3.00 13.54 4.45
C PHE A 120 3.16 12.95 3.03
N VAL A 121 2.98 11.64 2.88
CA VAL A 121 3.02 10.98 1.57
C VAL A 121 1.81 11.39 0.75
N GLU A 122 0.64 11.49 1.38
CA GLU A 122 -0.58 12.00 0.73
C GLU A 122 -0.40 13.45 0.25
N ALA A 123 0.14 14.33 1.08
CA ALA A 123 0.44 15.71 0.68
C ALA A 123 1.47 15.80 -0.47
N LEU A 124 2.46 14.89 -0.49
CA LEU A 124 3.47 14.85 -1.55
C LEU A 124 2.90 14.34 -2.88
N LEU A 125 1.91 13.45 -2.82
CA LEU A 125 1.25 12.86 -3.97
C LEU A 125 -0.01 13.62 -4.41
N GLY A 126 -0.32 14.76 -3.80
CA GLY A 126 -1.50 15.57 -4.12
C GLY A 126 -1.61 15.95 -5.61
N ASP A 127 -0.48 16.16 -6.28
CA ASP A 127 -0.43 16.47 -7.72
C ASP A 127 -0.86 15.29 -8.62
N PHE A 128 -0.91 14.07 -8.07
CA PHE A 128 -1.29 12.84 -8.76
C PHE A 128 -2.70 12.37 -8.38
N GLU A 129 -3.45 13.15 -7.60
CA GLU A 129 -4.81 12.80 -7.20
C GLU A 129 -5.71 12.60 -8.42
N THR A 130 -6.44 11.49 -8.41
CA THR A 130 -7.45 11.23 -9.43
C THR A 130 -8.73 12.01 -9.09
N GLU A 131 -9.43 12.54 -10.09
CA GLU A 131 -10.72 13.23 -9.88
C GLU A 131 -11.84 12.30 -9.37
N ILE A 132 -11.57 11.00 -9.23
CA ILE A 132 -12.56 9.99 -8.87
C ILE A 132 -12.04 9.15 -7.68
N PRO A 133 -12.42 9.45 -6.43
CA PRO A 133 -12.16 8.56 -5.31
C PRO A 133 -13.19 7.43 -5.37
N SER A 134 -12.98 6.44 -6.22
CA SER A 134 -13.76 5.21 -6.10
C SER A 134 -12.92 3.99 -6.41
N PHE A 135 -12.70 3.20 -5.35
CA PHE A 135 -12.92 1.78 -5.45
C PHE A 135 -14.34 1.60 -5.99
N GLY A 136 -14.48 1.58 -7.31
CA GLY A 136 -15.42 0.65 -7.90
C GLY A 136 -14.87 -0.73 -7.58
N ALA A 137 -15.23 -1.27 -6.42
CA ALA A 137 -15.54 -2.69 -6.40
C ALA A 137 -16.60 -2.82 -7.49
N VAL A 138 -16.16 -3.13 -8.71
CA VAL A 138 -17.05 -3.79 -9.64
C VAL A 138 -17.41 -5.03 -8.87
N ASP A 139 -18.62 -5.03 -8.30
CA ASP A 139 -19.33 -6.27 -8.05
C ASP A 139 -19.18 -7.00 -9.37
N LEU A 140 -18.22 -7.93 -9.44
CA LEU A 140 -18.41 -9.15 -10.18
C LEU A 140 -19.63 -9.72 -9.52
N ALA A 141 -20.81 -9.27 -9.99
CA ALA A 141 -22.07 -9.89 -9.74
C ALA A 141 -21.81 -11.34 -10.10
N ARG A 142 -21.56 -12.10 -9.06
CA ARG A 142 -21.57 -13.54 -9.08
C ARG A 142 -23.00 -13.82 -9.50
N ASP A 143 -23.16 -14.10 -10.78
CA ASP A 143 -24.44 -14.43 -11.39
C ASP A 143 -24.85 -15.79 -10.80
N GLU A 144 -25.32 -15.75 -9.55
CA GLU A 144 -25.87 -16.88 -8.83
C GLU A 144 -27.36 -17.08 -9.15
N ASP A 145 -27.84 -16.53 -10.26
CA ASP A 145 -29.21 -16.70 -10.74
C ASP A 145 -29.31 -17.48 -12.06
N GLU A 146 -28.27 -18.21 -12.49
CA GLU A 146 -28.47 -19.27 -13.48
C GLU A 146 -28.78 -20.61 -12.81
N SER A 147 -30.07 -20.84 -12.59
CA SER A 147 -30.63 -22.10 -12.13
C SER A 147 -30.09 -23.27 -12.97
N VAL A 148 -29.36 -24.19 -12.33
CA VAL A 148 -28.93 -25.44 -12.97
C VAL A 148 -30.18 -26.25 -13.29
N ASN A 149 -30.60 -26.20 -14.55
CA ASN A 149 -31.74 -26.94 -15.07
C ASN A 149 -31.36 -28.43 -15.19
N THR A 150 -31.26 -29.14 -14.06
CA THR A 150 -31.17 -30.60 -14.04
C THR A 150 -32.49 -31.20 -14.52
N LYS A 151 -32.68 -31.30 -15.84
CA LYS A 151 -33.60 -32.26 -16.43
C LYS A 151 -33.02 -33.65 -16.25
N VAL A 152 -33.48 -34.33 -15.20
CA VAL A 152 -33.33 -35.77 -15.03
C VAL A 152 -34.12 -36.45 -16.16
N HIS A 153 -33.44 -36.92 -17.20
CA HIS A 153 -34.02 -37.86 -18.15
C HIS A 153 -34.13 -39.23 -17.46
N LYS A 154 -35.34 -39.59 -17.05
CA LYS A 154 -35.73 -40.99 -16.81
C LYS A 154 -35.92 -41.67 -18.17
N PHE A 155 -35.20 -42.75 -18.40
CA PHE A 155 -35.62 -43.81 -19.31
C PHE A 155 -36.50 -44.79 -18.53
#